data_AF-A0A3P7IG95-F1
#
_entry.id   AF-A0A3P7IG95-F1
#
_cell.length_a   1.000
_cell.length_b   1.000
_cell.length_c   1.000
_cell.angle_alpha   90.00
_cell.angle_beta   90.00
_cell.angle_gamma   90.00
#
_symmetry.space_group_name_H-M   'P 1'
#
loop_
_entity.id
_entity.type
_entity.pdbx_description
1 polymer ?
#
loop_
_entity_poly.entity_id
_entity_poly.type
_entity_poly.pdbx_seq_one_letter_code
_entity_poly.pdbx_strand_id
1 'polypeptide(L)'
;SFLLGTPSIEERESGANRVEVYNCSCGQEVRYPRYNDPAKLLETRFAIFLFTTASALHKNHTFFRKGRCGEFANCFALMAAAMDFDVRFIYDVSDHVWVEVWIPEYDNWVHCDPCENTIDRPLIYEKGWGKKLSYVIAFGTDHVYDVTWRYTVDHKQTMKLRNQVREAVLSNFLMVFFLSKYGRYSNSTQERVKELRRRRVRELVEFLVIGKRQTDGDNYGGRTSGDVAWRAARSELGCSIKQDTIISLTQEEITNKHF
;
A
#
# COMPACT_ATOMS: atom_id res chain seq x y z
N SER A 1 2.07 -23.29 5.30
CA SER A 1 3.29 -22.59 5.76
C SER A 1 4.33 -22.66 4.65
N PHE A 2 5.20 -21.66 4.54
CA PHE A 2 6.29 -21.66 3.55
C PHE A 2 7.65 -21.76 4.25
N LEU A 3 8.64 -22.24 3.52
CA LEU A 3 10.04 -22.25 3.92
C LEU A 3 10.77 -21.09 3.23
N LEU A 4 11.81 -20.56 3.88
CA LEU A 4 12.71 -19.58 3.26
C LEU A 4 13.67 -20.32 2.32
N GLY A 5 13.53 -20.08 1.02
CA GLY A 5 14.41 -20.61 -0.01
C GLY A 5 15.58 -19.67 -0.30
N THR A 6 16.72 -20.24 -0.66
CA THR A 6 17.85 -19.48 -1.22
C THR A 6 17.50 -19.04 -2.66
N PRO A 7 17.61 -17.74 -2.98
CA PRO A 7 17.43 -17.27 -4.35
C PRO A 7 18.43 -17.92 -5.32
N SER A 8 17.96 -18.37 -6.48
CA SER A 8 18.82 -18.80 -7.60
C SER A 8 19.57 -17.59 -8.20
N ILE A 9 20.55 -17.86 -9.06
CA ILE A 9 21.30 -16.80 -9.75
C ILE A 9 20.36 -15.93 -10.59
N GLU A 10 19.51 -16.54 -11.42
CA GLU A 10 18.52 -15.84 -12.25
C GLU A 10 17.51 -15.04 -11.41
N GLU A 11 17.06 -15.61 -10.28
CA GLU A 11 16.14 -14.92 -9.36
C GLU A 11 16.81 -13.68 -8.74
N ARG A 12 18.10 -13.76 -8.37
CA ARG A 12 18.88 -12.61 -7.86
C ARG A 12 19.11 -11.55 -8.91
N GLU A 13 19.45 -11.95 -10.14
CA GLU A 13 19.65 -11.04 -11.27
C GLU A 13 18.38 -10.24 -11.56
N SER A 14 17.21 -10.86 -11.36
CA SER A 14 15.90 -10.20 -11.44
C SER A 14 15.48 -9.45 -10.15
N GLY A 15 16.41 -9.25 -9.21
CA GLY A 15 16.19 -8.48 -7.99
C GLY A 15 15.41 -9.20 -6.87
N ALA A 16 15.29 -10.53 -6.90
CA ALA A 16 14.71 -11.28 -5.78
C ALA A 16 15.74 -11.59 -4.69
N ASN A 17 15.62 -10.87 -3.57
CA ASN A 17 16.44 -11.12 -2.38
C ASN A 17 15.86 -12.20 -1.45
N ARG A 18 14.57 -12.53 -1.61
CA ARG A 18 13.86 -13.51 -0.78
C ARG A 18 13.04 -14.43 -1.68
N VAL A 19 13.03 -15.72 -1.37
CA VAL A 19 12.16 -16.71 -2.02
C VAL A 19 11.37 -17.45 -0.97
N GLU A 20 10.06 -17.53 -1.17
CA GLU A 20 9.17 -18.34 -0.34
C GLU A 20 8.93 -19.67 -1.07
N VAL A 21 9.17 -20.80 -0.40
CA VAL A 21 8.98 -22.14 -0.98
C VAL A 21 7.79 -22.80 -0.32
N TYR A 22 6.82 -23.22 -1.13
CA TYR A 22 5.58 -23.85 -0.71
C TYR A 22 5.57 -25.30 -1.17
N ASN A 23 5.27 -26.22 -0.26
CA ASN A 23 5.14 -27.63 -0.58
C ASN A 23 3.68 -27.95 -0.88
N CYS A 24 3.41 -28.41 -2.11
CA CYS A 24 2.11 -28.94 -2.49
C CYS A 24 1.84 -30.25 -1.75
N SER A 25 0.57 -30.54 -1.45
CA SER A 25 0.14 -31.86 -1.00
C SER A 25 0.46 -32.97 -2.02
N CYS A 26 0.65 -32.59 -3.28
CA CYS A 26 1.08 -33.43 -4.38
C CYS A 26 2.61 -33.70 -4.41
N GLY A 27 3.39 -33.21 -3.44
CA GLY A 27 4.83 -33.41 -3.34
C GLY A 27 5.69 -32.49 -4.21
N GLN A 28 5.06 -31.62 -5.02
CA GLN A 28 5.76 -30.62 -5.82
C GLN A 28 6.12 -29.39 -4.99
N GLU A 29 7.32 -28.86 -5.19
CA GLU A 29 7.74 -27.59 -4.59
C GLU A 29 7.39 -26.42 -5.53
N VAL A 30 6.74 -25.41 -4.97
CA VAL A 30 6.41 -24.17 -5.66
C VAL A 30 7.23 -23.04 -5.06
N ARG A 31 8.10 -22.44 -5.88
CA ARG A 31 8.92 -21.28 -5.49
C ARG A 31 8.17 -19.98 -5.78
N TYR A 32 8.31 -19.03 -4.88
CA TYR A 32 7.72 -17.70 -5.00
C TYR A 32 8.77 -16.64 -4.68
N PRO A 33 9.60 -16.26 -5.67
CA PRO A 33 10.60 -15.21 -5.52
C PRO A 33 9.94 -13.84 -5.38
N ARG A 34 10.48 -13.02 -4.47
CA ARG A 34 10.01 -11.66 -4.18
C ARG A 34 10.82 -10.67 -5.01
N TYR A 35 10.41 -10.46 -6.25
CA TYR A 35 11.10 -9.56 -7.18
C TYR A 35 10.87 -8.09 -6.82
N ASN A 36 11.94 -7.31 -6.84
CA ASN A 36 11.87 -5.85 -6.77
C ASN A 36 11.96 -5.18 -8.14
N ASP A 37 12.39 -5.90 -9.18
CA ASP A 37 12.48 -5.39 -10.55
C ASP A 37 11.08 -5.25 -11.18
N PRO A 38 10.63 -4.02 -11.50
CA PRO A 38 9.35 -3.77 -12.16
C PRO A 38 9.20 -4.48 -13.51
N ALA A 39 10.28 -4.62 -14.28
CA ALA A 39 10.26 -5.28 -15.59
C ALA A 39 9.98 -6.78 -15.43
N LYS A 40 10.61 -7.43 -14.44
CA LYS A 40 10.30 -8.82 -14.10
C LYS A 40 8.88 -8.98 -13.54
N LEU A 41 8.39 -8.00 -12.77
CA LEU A 41 7.01 -8.00 -12.31
C LEU A 41 6.01 -7.88 -13.47
N LEU A 42 6.34 -7.10 -14.51
CA LEU A 42 5.56 -7.08 -15.74
C LEU A 42 5.65 -8.42 -16.46
N GLU A 43 6.83 -9.01 -16.65
CA GLU A 43 7.00 -10.32 -17.32
C GLU A 43 6.24 -11.44 -16.60
N THR A 44 6.37 -11.55 -15.28
CA THR A 44 5.67 -12.59 -14.47
C THR A 44 4.15 -12.44 -14.50
N ARG A 45 3.62 -11.27 -14.90
CA ARG A 45 2.19 -10.98 -15.07
C ARG A 45 1.74 -11.03 -16.55
N PHE A 46 2.53 -10.52 -17.48
CA PHE A 46 2.28 -10.47 -18.93
C PHE A 46 2.63 -11.77 -19.66
N ALA A 47 3.49 -12.63 -19.11
CA ALA A 47 3.69 -13.98 -19.64
C ALA A 47 2.38 -14.79 -19.62
N ILE A 48 1.42 -14.43 -18.75
CA ILE A 48 0.06 -14.99 -18.78
C ILE A 48 -0.77 -14.41 -19.94
N PHE A 49 -0.48 -13.17 -20.37
CA PHE A 49 -1.17 -12.49 -21.47
C PHE A 49 -0.64 -12.87 -22.87
N LEU A 50 0.65 -13.19 -23.00
CA LEU A 50 1.23 -13.65 -24.28
C LEU A 50 1.01 -15.15 -24.55
N PHE A 51 0.77 -15.97 -23.53
CA PHE A 51 0.37 -17.36 -23.71
C PHE A 51 -1.14 -17.56 -23.97
N THR A 52 -1.96 -16.51 -23.81
CA THR A 52 -3.42 -16.60 -23.98
C THR A 52 -3.88 -16.45 -25.43
N THR A 53 -3.04 -16.02 -26.37
CA THR A 53 -3.41 -15.93 -27.80
C THR A 53 -3.11 -17.19 -28.60
N ALA A 54 -2.37 -18.17 -28.05
CA ALA A 54 -1.99 -19.38 -28.79
C ALA A 54 -2.69 -20.68 -28.35
N SER A 55 -3.49 -20.69 -27.28
CA SER A 55 -4.24 -21.88 -26.86
C SER A 55 -5.49 -21.53 -26.05
N ALA A 56 -6.42 -20.83 -26.69
CA ALA A 56 -7.78 -20.66 -26.20
C ALA A 56 -8.59 -21.93 -26.49
N LEU A 57 -8.37 -23.00 -25.73
CA LEU A 57 -9.34 -24.08 -25.52
C LEU A 57 -8.93 -24.84 -24.25
N HIS A 58 -9.86 -24.88 -23.28
CA HIS A 58 -9.91 -25.88 -22.20
C HIS A 58 -9.31 -25.65 -20.82
N LYS A 59 -8.99 -24.44 -20.36
CA LYS A 59 -8.83 -24.22 -18.91
C LYS A 59 -9.46 -22.91 -18.45
N ASN A 60 -10.41 -23.02 -17.51
CA ASN A 60 -10.85 -21.94 -16.63
C ASN A 60 -9.62 -21.35 -15.94
N HIS A 61 -8.99 -20.36 -16.55
CA HIS A 61 -7.82 -19.69 -16.00
C HIS A 61 -8.30 -18.64 -15.01
N THR A 62 -8.41 -19.05 -13.75
CA THR A 62 -8.42 -18.15 -12.61
C THR A 62 -7.19 -17.24 -12.75
N PHE A 63 -7.41 -15.94 -12.91
CA PHE A 63 -6.34 -14.95 -13.03
C PHE A 63 -5.62 -14.87 -11.68
N PHE A 64 -4.62 -15.75 -11.45
CA PHE A 64 -3.86 -15.77 -10.22
C PHE A 64 -3.04 -14.48 -10.14
N ARG A 65 -3.56 -13.50 -9.39
CA ARG A 65 -2.88 -12.29 -8.95
C ARG A 65 -1.59 -12.68 -8.21
N LYS A 66 -0.46 -12.79 -8.92
CA LYS A 66 0.84 -13.06 -8.29
C LYS A 66 1.44 -11.73 -7.78
N GLY A 67 1.53 -11.58 -6.47
CA GLY A 67 2.13 -10.42 -5.77
C GLY A 67 1.49 -10.18 -4.40
N ARG A 68 2.22 -9.59 -3.45
CA ARG A 68 1.62 -8.85 -2.32
C ARG A 68 1.60 -7.35 -2.65
N CYS A 69 1.21 -6.51 -1.69
CA CYS A 69 1.10 -5.06 -1.88
C CYS A 69 2.34 -4.41 -2.52
N GLY A 70 3.54 -4.86 -2.15
CA GLY A 70 4.81 -4.44 -2.77
C GLY A 70 4.83 -4.53 -4.29
N GLU A 71 4.59 -5.73 -4.81
CA GLU A 71 4.62 -6.02 -6.24
C GLU A 71 3.51 -5.28 -7.00
N PHE A 72 2.33 -5.16 -6.38
CA PHE A 72 1.19 -4.44 -6.97
C PHE A 72 1.46 -2.93 -7.06
N ALA A 73 1.92 -2.31 -5.97
CA ALA A 73 2.25 -0.89 -5.95
C ALA A 73 3.39 -0.56 -6.93
N ASN A 74 4.43 -1.38 -6.98
CA ASN A 74 5.59 -1.14 -7.85
C ASN A 74 5.21 -1.23 -9.34
N CYS A 75 4.46 -2.28 -9.72
CA CYS A 75 3.98 -2.47 -11.09
C CYS A 75 3.02 -1.34 -11.51
N PHE A 76 2.09 -0.93 -10.63
CA PHE A 76 1.18 0.18 -10.91
C PHE A 76 1.90 1.52 -11.04
N ALA A 77 2.86 1.81 -10.15
CA ALA A 77 3.67 3.03 -10.21
C ALA A 77 4.42 3.13 -11.55
N LEU A 78 5.00 2.03 -12.04
CA LEU A 78 5.64 1.99 -13.35
C LEU A 78 4.66 2.29 -14.49
N MET A 79 3.48 1.65 -14.49
CA MET A 79 2.47 1.88 -15.53
C MET A 79 1.98 3.33 -15.54
N ALA A 80 1.71 3.90 -14.37
CA ALA A 80 1.29 5.30 -14.26
C ALA A 80 2.40 6.26 -14.73
N ALA A 81 3.66 6.01 -14.36
CA ALA A 81 4.78 6.81 -14.84
C ALA A 81 4.97 6.69 -16.35
N ALA A 82 4.77 5.50 -16.94
CA ALA A 82 4.83 5.30 -18.39
C ALA A 82 3.72 6.03 -19.16
N MET A 83 2.61 6.34 -18.50
CA MET A 83 1.53 7.18 -19.03
C MET A 83 1.75 8.68 -18.78
N ASP A 84 2.97 9.07 -18.38
CA ASP A 84 3.38 10.46 -18.12
C ASP A 84 2.67 11.12 -16.93
N PHE A 85 2.15 10.31 -15.99
CA PHE A 85 1.68 10.85 -14.73
C PHE A 85 2.85 11.16 -13.77
N ASP A 86 2.67 12.21 -12.99
CA ASP A 86 3.48 12.46 -11.80
C ASP A 86 3.09 11.46 -10.70
N VAL A 87 4.02 10.58 -10.33
CA VAL A 87 3.77 9.44 -9.43
C VAL A 87 4.60 9.53 -8.16
N ARG A 88 4.01 9.14 -7.02
CA ARG A 88 4.72 8.85 -5.77
C ARG A 88 4.50 7.42 -5.35
N PHE A 89 5.58 6.75 -4.97
CA PHE A 89 5.50 5.50 -4.23
C PHE A 89 5.36 5.81 -2.74
N ILE A 90 4.31 5.28 -2.11
CA ILE A 90 4.00 5.57 -0.71
C ILE A 90 4.41 4.40 0.17
N TYR A 91 5.18 4.70 1.21
CA TYR A 91 5.64 3.75 2.19
C TYR A 91 5.06 4.06 3.57
N ASP A 92 4.24 3.15 4.07
CA ASP A 92 3.79 3.11 5.46
C ASP A 92 4.68 2.14 6.24
N VAL A 93 5.31 2.65 7.30
CA VAL A 93 6.24 1.87 8.14
C VAL A 93 5.58 0.65 8.80
N SER A 94 4.25 0.60 8.86
CA SER A 94 3.48 -0.53 9.39
C SER A 94 3.18 -1.63 8.35
N ASP A 95 4.13 -1.85 7.43
CA ASP A 95 4.16 -2.92 6.43
C ASP A 95 3.03 -2.84 5.39
N HIS A 96 2.84 -1.65 4.80
CA HIS A 96 1.98 -1.49 3.63
C HIS A 96 2.54 -0.43 2.67
N VAL A 97 2.23 -0.59 1.39
CA VAL A 97 2.68 0.33 0.34
C VAL A 97 1.58 0.50 -0.70
N TRP A 98 1.54 1.68 -1.30
CA TRP A 98 0.58 2.05 -2.34
C TRP A 98 1.16 3.20 -3.17
N VAL A 99 0.32 3.85 -3.99
CA VAL A 99 0.75 4.88 -4.94
C VAL A 99 -0.09 6.15 -4.77
N GLU A 100 0.50 7.32 -4.95
CA GLU A 100 -0.25 8.55 -5.25
C GLU A 100 0.03 8.98 -6.69
N VAL A 101 -1.00 9.50 -7.35
CA VAL A 101 -0.91 10.05 -8.71
C VAL A 101 -1.39 11.49 -8.67
N TRP A 102 -0.62 12.41 -9.25
CA TRP A 102 -1.06 13.79 -9.37
C TRP A 102 -2.02 13.95 -10.54
N ILE A 103 -3.20 14.50 -10.26
CA ILE A 103 -4.22 14.79 -11.28
C ILE A 103 -4.32 16.30 -11.46
N PRO A 104 -3.87 16.87 -12.60
CA PRO A 104 -3.87 18.31 -12.83
C PRO A 104 -5.25 18.96 -12.71
N GLU A 105 -6.31 18.27 -13.13
CA GLU A 105 -7.70 18.76 -13.14
C GLU A 105 -8.24 18.97 -11.71
N TYR A 106 -7.82 18.11 -10.78
CA TYR A 106 -8.14 18.26 -9.35
C TYR A 106 -7.08 19.11 -8.62
N ASP A 107 -5.96 19.36 -9.28
CA ASP A 107 -4.78 20.02 -8.75
C ASP A 107 -4.33 19.37 -7.41
N ASN A 108 -4.46 18.05 -7.31
CA ASN A 108 -4.22 17.31 -6.07
C ASN A 108 -3.55 15.94 -6.31
N TRP A 109 -2.91 15.44 -5.27
CA TRP A 109 -2.44 14.05 -5.21
C TRP A 109 -3.61 13.14 -4.86
N VAL A 110 -3.89 12.19 -5.74
CA VAL A 110 -4.95 11.20 -5.57
C VAL A 110 -4.33 9.89 -5.08
N HIS A 111 -4.86 9.37 -3.98
CA HIS A 111 -4.48 8.07 -3.44
C HIS A 111 -4.94 6.93 -4.36
N CYS A 112 -4.06 5.97 -4.64
CA CYS A 112 -4.33 4.78 -5.42
C CYS A 112 -3.75 3.53 -4.73
N ASP A 113 -4.62 2.63 -4.28
CA ASP A 113 -4.24 1.31 -3.77
C ASP A 113 -4.65 0.22 -4.78
N PRO A 114 -3.72 -0.25 -5.64
CA PRO A 114 -4.02 -1.26 -6.64
C PRO A 114 -4.27 -2.65 -6.03
N CYS A 115 -3.82 -2.90 -4.80
CA CYS A 115 -4.09 -4.16 -4.11
C CYS A 115 -5.54 -4.25 -3.65
N GLU A 116 -6.11 -3.11 -3.25
CA GLU A 116 -7.50 -2.98 -2.81
C GLU A 116 -8.44 -2.49 -3.90
N ASN A 117 -7.94 -2.28 -5.13
CA ASN A 117 -8.71 -1.69 -6.23
C ASN A 117 -9.43 -0.40 -5.82
N THR A 118 -8.74 0.47 -5.09
CA THR A 118 -9.31 1.63 -4.44
C THR A 118 -8.61 2.91 -4.89
N ILE A 119 -9.39 3.93 -5.24
CA ILE A 119 -8.92 5.25 -5.64
C ILE A 119 -9.59 6.29 -4.73
N ASP A 120 -8.81 7.29 -4.31
CA ASP A 120 -9.23 8.44 -3.53
C ASP A 120 -9.97 8.14 -2.20
N ARG A 121 -9.55 7.06 -1.52
CA ARG A 121 -10.04 6.71 -0.17
C ARG A 121 -8.89 6.59 0.82
N PRO A 122 -8.15 7.68 1.12
CA PRO A 122 -6.95 7.61 1.96
C PRO A 122 -7.22 7.11 3.39
N LEU A 123 -8.44 7.29 3.92
CA LEU A 123 -8.76 6.84 5.27
C LEU A 123 -9.08 5.33 5.37
N ILE A 124 -8.97 4.57 4.28
CA ILE A 124 -9.21 3.12 4.27
C ILE A 124 -8.33 2.37 5.28
N TYR A 125 -7.11 2.84 5.52
CA TYR A 125 -6.17 2.18 6.43
C TYR A 125 -6.50 2.41 7.90
N GLU A 126 -6.65 3.66 8.31
CA GLU A 126 -6.93 3.98 9.72
C GLU A 126 -8.37 3.68 10.10
N LYS A 127 -9.35 4.07 9.28
CA LYS A 127 -10.77 3.85 9.57
C LYS A 127 -11.26 2.48 9.16
N GLY A 128 -10.88 2.03 7.96
CA GLY A 128 -11.30 0.72 7.47
C GLY A 128 -10.62 -0.38 8.26
N TRP A 129 -9.30 -0.45 8.16
CA TRP A 129 -8.54 -1.56 8.74
C TRP A 129 -8.20 -1.38 10.22
N GLY A 130 -8.48 -0.21 10.80
CA GLY A 130 -8.14 0.08 12.19
C GLY A 130 -6.63 0.25 12.42
N LYS A 131 -5.84 0.52 11.37
CA LYS A 131 -4.38 0.64 11.49
C LYS A 131 -4.01 1.86 12.32
N LYS A 132 -3.09 1.66 13.25
CA LYS A 132 -2.47 2.73 14.04
C LYS A 132 -1.24 3.26 13.28
N LEU A 133 -1.47 4.18 12.35
CA LEU A 133 -0.42 4.75 11.52
C LEU A 133 0.50 5.67 12.33
N SER A 134 1.78 5.74 11.95
CA SER A 134 2.77 6.64 12.56
C SER A 134 3.52 7.45 11.52
N TYR A 135 4.19 6.80 10.57
CA TYR A 135 4.94 7.46 9.50
C TYR A 135 4.52 6.89 8.14
N VAL A 136 4.04 7.79 7.26
CA VAL A 136 3.74 7.49 5.87
C VAL A 136 4.52 8.48 4.99
N ILE A 137 5.49 7.96 4.26
CA ILE A 137 6.44 8.75 3.49
C ILE A 137 6.21 8.52 2.00
N ALA A 138 6.07 9.62 1.26
CA ALA A 138 5.93 9.63 -0.18
C ALA A 138 7.29 9.81 -0.85
N PHE A 139 7.61 8.94 -1.81
CA PHE A 139 8.79 9.00 -2.64
C PHE A 139 8.37 9.30 -4.08
N GLY A 140 8.59 10.54 -4.51
CA GLY A 140 8.45 10.94 -5.91
C GLY A 140 9.81 10.89 -6.63
N THR A 141 9.75 10.96 -7.96
CA THR A 141 10.95 11.04 -8.81
C THR A 141 11.87 12.18 -8.42
N ASP A 142 11.30 13.25 -7.86
CA ASP A 142 11.96 14.53 -7.73
C ASP A 142 11.85 15.07 -6.28
N HIS A 143 10.92 14.60 -5.45
CA HIS A 143 10.79 14.99 -4.03
C HIS A 143 10.53 13.80 -3.08
N VAL A 144 10.74 14.01 -1.78
CA VAL A 144 10.35 13.07 -0.72
C VAL A 144 9.63 13.86 0.37
N TYR A 145 8.42 13.46 0.73
CA TYR A 145 7.60 14.20 1.70
C TYR A 145 6.91 13.27 2.70
N ASP A 146 6.71 13.80 3.90
CA ASP A 146 5.79 13.22 4.87
C ASP A 146 4.35 13.56 4.45
N VAL A 147 3.55 12.51 4.23
CA VAL A 147 2.13 12.56 3.84
C VAL A 147 1.22 11.87 4.86
N THR A 148 1.75 11.55 6.05
CA THR A 148 1.01 10.86 7.15
C THR A 148 -0.35 11.49 7.43
N TRP A 149 -0.44 12.81 7.37
CA TRP A 149 -1.63 13.57 7.73
C TRP A 149 -2.80 13.38 6.76
N ARG A 150 -2.55 12.95 5.51
CA ARG A 150 -3.58 12.55 4.54
C ARG A 150 -4.34 11.30 4.99
N TYR A 151 -3.61 10.38 5.59
CA TYR A 151 -4.04 9.02 5.91
C TYR A 151 -4.55 8.87 7.35
N THR A 152 -4.56 9.95 8.13
CA THR A 152 -4.93 9.93 9.56
C THR A 152 -6.01 10.96 9.87
N VAL A 153 -6.94 10.58 10.73
CA VAL A 153 -8.09 11.36 11.18
C VAL A 153 -7.75 12.13 12.45
N ASP A 154 -7.04 11.49 13.39
CA ASP A 154 -6.66 12.09 14.68
C ASP A 154 -5.15 12.34 14.74
N HIS A 155 -4.74 13.52 14.27
CA HIS A 155 -3.33 13.90 14.25
C HIS A 155 -2.71 13.93 15.65
N LYS A 156 -3.48 14.23 16.71
CA LYS A 156 -2.98 14.21 18.09
C LYS A 156 -2.66 12.79 18.55
N GLN A 157 -3.47 11.82 18.16
CA GLN A 157 -3.20 10.42 18.43
C GLN A 157 -2.00 9.92 17.63
N THR A 158 -1.95 10.22 16.33
CA THR A 158 -0.82 9.87 15.45
C THR A 158 0.50 10.40 15.98
N MET A 159 0.53 11.65 16.47
CA MET A 159 1.71 12.26 17.08
C MET A 159 2.26 11.48 18.28
N LYS A 160 1.42 10.79 19.05
CA LYS A 160 1.88 9.94 20.17
C LYS A 160 2.57 8.66 19.71
N LEU A 161 2.29 8.20 18.49
CA LEU A 161 2.89 7.01 17.88
C LEU A 161 4.21 7.32 17.17
N ARG A 162 4.51 8.60 16.94
CA ARG A 162 5.68 9.09 16.21
C ARG A 162 6.87 9.30 17.14
N ASN A 163 7.47 8.21 17.59
CA ASN A 163 8.56 8.20 18.58
C ASN A 163 9.93 7.78 18.02
N GLN A 164 10.05 7.46 16.74
CA GLN A 164 11.31 6.98 16.14
C GLN A 164 12.29 8.12 15.82
N VAL A 165 11.76 9.31 15.50
CA VAL A 165 12.56 10.50 15.17
C VAL A 165 11.85 11.75 15.67
N ARG A 166 12.63 12.75 16.10
CA ARG A 166 12.10 14.08 16.46
C ARG A 166 11.54 14.75 15.22
N GLU A 167 10.33 15.30 15.29
CA GLU A 167 9.66 15.93 14.14
C GLU A 167 10.50 17.04 13.47
N ALA A 168 11.17 17.87 14.28
CA ALA A 168 12.04 18.92 13.75
C ALA A 168 13.23 18.35 12.94
N VAL A 169 13.76 17.20 13.34
CA VAL A 169 14.87 16.53 12.64
C VAL A 169 14.36 15.94 11.33
N LEU A 170 13.21 15.25 11.34
CA LEU A 170 12.60 14.70 10.14
C LEU A 170 12.24 15.81 9.13
N SER A 171 11.56 16.86 9.59
CA SER A 171 11.20 18.00 8.74
C SER A 171 12.43 18.68 8.13
N ASN A 172 13.48 18.90 8.92
CA ASN A 172 14.71 19.50 8.42
C ASN A 172 15.41 18.57 7.42
N PHE A 173 15.47 17.26 7.68
CA PHE A 173 16.05 16.28 6.78
C PHE A 173 15.35 16.27 5.42
N LEU A 174 14.02 16.20 5.39
CA LEU A 174 13.24 16.23 4.16
C LEU A 174 13.42 17.54 3.38
N MET A 175 13.47 18.67 4.09
CA MET A 175 13.74 19.98 3.47
C MET A 175 15.14 20.04 2.85
N VAL A 176 16.17 19.61 3.59
CA VAL A 176 17.56 19.59 3.08
C VAL A 176 17.69 18.64 1.91
N PHE A 177 17.05 17.46 1.96
CA PHE A 177 17.06 16.50 0.86
C PHE A 177 16.42 17.07 -0.42
N PHE A 178 15.28 17.76 -0.28
CA PHE A 178 14.66 18.49 -1.38
C PHE A 178 15.63 19.56 -1.93
N LEU A 179 16.22 20.38 -1.05
CA LEU A 179 17.18 21.41 -1.47
C LEU A 179 18.48 20.86 -2.06
N SER A 180 18.95 19.67 -1.67
CA SER A 180 20.13 19.06 -2.29
C SER A 180 19.82 18.56 -3.70
N LYS A 181 18.61 18.02 -3.90
CA LYS A 181 18.17 17.48 -5.19
C LYS A 181 17.84 18.57 -6.21
N TYR A 182 17.35 19.72 -5.75
CA TYR A 182 17.02 20.90 -6.59
C TYR A 182 17.94 22.11 -6.40
N GLY A 183 18.98 21.96 -5.59
CA GLY A 183 20.00 22.97 -5.37
C GLY A 183 20.97 23.05 -6.54
N ARG A 184 22.18 23.58 -6.28
CA ARG A 184 23.22 23.93 -7.27
C ARG A 184 23.63 22.85 -8.30
N TYR A 185 23.08 21.63 -8.23
CA TYR A 185 23.45 20.47 -9.04
C TYR A 185 22.26 19.79 -9.78
N SER A 186 21.08 20.41 -9.85
CA SER A 186 19.92 19.78 -10.52
C SER A 186 19.79 20.21 -11.99
N ASN A 187 19.53 19.26 -12.88
CA ASN A 187 19.04 19.51 -14.24
C ASN A 187 17.54 19.92 -14.28
N SER A 188 16.92 20.20 -13.13
CA SER A 188 15.50 20.56 -13.07
C SER A 188 15.29 22.02 -13.44
N THR A 189 14.22 22.29 -14.20
CA THR A 189 13.83 23.64 -14.57
C THR A 189 13.34 24.43 -13.35
N GLN A 190 13.59 25.75 -13.32
CA GLN A 190 13.13 26.61 -12.23
C GLN A 190 11.60 26.59 -12.11
N GLU A 191 10.92 26.39 -13.24
CA GLU A 191 9.49 26.22 -13.39
C GLU A 191 8.99 25.00 -12.60
N ARG A 192 9.65 23.84 -12.74
CA ARG A 192 9.28 22.62 -12.01
C ARG A 192 9.45 22.81 -10.50
N VAL A 193 10.53 23.45 -10.06
CA VAL A 193 10.73 23.74 -8.63
C VAL A 193 9.62 24.64 -8.09
N LYS A 194 9.24 25.68 -8.85
CA LYS A 194 8.14 26.59 -8.48
C LYS A 194 6.81 25.85 -8.39
N GLU A 195 6.53 24.98 -9.36
CA GLU A 195 5.35 24.13 -9.37
C GLU A 195 5.29 23.23 -8.13
N LEU A 196 6.34 22.48 -7.83
CA LEU A 196 6.37 21.55 -6.69
C LEU A 196 6.18 22.28 -5.35
N ARG A 197 6.76 23.47 -5.20
CA ARG A 197 6.52 24.32 -4.03
C ARG A 197 5.05 24.70 -3.90
N ARG A 198 4.40 25.09 -5.01
CA ARG A 198 2.95 25.40 -5.03
C ARG A 198 2.13 24.17 -4.63
N ARG A 199 2.41 23.01 -5.23
CA ARG A 199 1.73 21.75 -4.91
C ARG A 199 1.92 21.36 -3.44
N ARG A 200 3.13 21.52 -2.90
CA ARG A 200 3.42 21.24 -1.49
C ARG A 200 2.70 22.18 -0.53
N VAL A 201 2.62 23.47 -0.83
CA VAL A 201 1.83 24.41 -0.03
C VAL A 201 0.36 23.98 0.00
N ARG A 202 -0.22 23.62 -1.15
CA ARG A 202 -1.60 23.13 -1.22
C ARG A 202 -1.83 21.89 -0.35
N GLU A 203 -0.93 20.93 -0.45
CA GLU A 203 -0.96 19.70 0.36
C GLU A 203 -0.83 20.00 1.87
N LEU A 204 0.05 20.91 2.27
CA LEU A 204 0.16 21.32 3.67
C LEU A 204 -1.13 21.97 4.18
N VAL A 205 -1.82 22.76 3.35
CA VAL A 205 -3.13 23.33 3.71
C VAL A 205 -4.17 22.23 3.91
N GLU A 206 -4.18 21.18 3.08
CA GLU A 206 -5.04 19.99 3.26
C GLU A 206 -4.78 19.28 4.61
N PHE A 207 -3.53 19.33 5.07
CA PHE A 207 -3.11 18.69 6.32
C PHE A 207 -3.40 19.54 7.55
N LEU A 208 -3.74 20.82 7.41
CA LEU A 208 -4.12 21.68 8.52
C LEU A 208 -5.54 21.34 8.98
N VAL A 209 -5.64 20.31 9.83
CA VAL A 209 -6.89 19.89 10.46
C VAL A 209 -6.89 20.31 11.93
N ILE A 210 -7.89 21.09 12.33
CA ILE A 210 -8.12 21.42 13.74
C ILE A 210 -9.07 20.36 14.32
N GLY A 211 -8.56 19.55 15.24
CA GLY A 211 -9.33 18.46 15.85
C GLY A 211 -9.24 17.17 15.04
N LYS A 212 -10.37 16.48 14.87
CA LYS A 212 -10.45 15.27 14.06
C LYS A 212 -10.96 15.61 12.67
N ARG A 213 -10.37 15.01 11.63
CA ARG A 213 -10.84 15.17 10.25
C ARG A 213 -12.31 14.75 10.17
N GLN A 214 -13.15 15.61 9.59
CA GLN A 214 -14.53 15.25 9.31
C GLN A 214 -14.53 14.07 8.36
N THR A 215 -15.45 13.14 8.57
CA THR A 215 -15.51 11.94 7.76
C THR A 215 -16.91 11.73 7.26
N ASP A 216 -16.99 11.23 6.04
CA ASP A 216 -18.16 11.35 5.17
C ASP A 216 -19.28 10.37 5.55
N GLY A 217 -19.19 9.71 6.73
CA GLY A 217 -20.04 8.59 7.12
C GLY A 217 -19.77 7.30 6.35
N ASP A 218 -18.85 7.36 5.38
CA ASP A 218 -18.47 6.27 4.50
C ASP A 218 -17.99 5.02 5.25
N ASN A 219 -18.53 3.86 4.86
CA ASN A 219 -18.02 2.58 5.30
C ASN A 219 -16.77 2.22 4.49
N TYR A 220 -15.61 2.31 5.14
CA TYR A 220 -14.33 1.97 4.50
C TYR A 220 -14.06 0.46 4.41
N GLY A 221 -14.87 -0.37 5.09
CA GLY A 221 -14.72 -1.82 5.09
C GLY A 221 -13.39 -2.32 5.68
N GLY A 222 -13.23 -3.64 5.72
CA GLY A 222 -11.95 -4.26 6.04
C GLY A 222 -11.04 -4.38 4.83
N ARG A 223 -9.76 -4.68 5.08
CA ARG A 223 -8.81 -5.09 4.04
C ARG A 223 -9.41 -6.21 3.22
N THR A 224 -9.21 -6.23 1.91
CA THR A 224 -9.69 -7.32 1.06
C THR A 224 -8.54 -8.20 0.57
N SER A 225 -7.32 -7.64 0.44
CA SER A 225 -6.13 -8.37 0.01
C SER A 225 -5.45 -9.18 1.12
N GLY A 226 -4.85 -10.32 0.75
CA GLY A 226 -4.11 -11.21 1.66
C GLY A 226 -4.97 -12.29 2.31
N ASP A 227 -4.30 -13.30 2.90
CA ASP A 227 -4.96 -14.45 3.52
C ASP A 227 -5.83 -14.03 4.72
N VAL A 228 -6.98 -14.70 4.89
CA VAL A 228 -7.95 -14.37 5.96
C VAL A 228 -7.31 -14.48 7.34
N ALA A 229 -6.54 -15.53 7.61
CA ALA A 229 -5.85 -15.71 8.88
C ALA A 229 -4.84 -14.58 9.16
N TRP A 230 -4.14 -14.12 8.12
CA TRP A 230 -3.17 -13.01 8.22
C TRP A 230 -3.87 -11.68 8.51
N ARG A 231 -4.99 -11.39 7.81
CA ARG A 231 -5.83 -10.21 8.05
C ARG A 231 -6.43 -10.22 9.45
N ALA A 232 -6.94 -11.37 9.90
CA ALA A 232 -7.52 -11.55 11.23
C ALA A 232 -6.48 -11.31 12.34
N ALA A 233 -5.27 -11.87 12.21
CA ALA A 233 -4.19 -11.68 13.16
C ALA A 233 -3.80 -10.20 13.35
N ARG A 234 -4.01 -9.37 12.31
CA ARG A 234 -3.73 -7.94 12.32
C ARG A 234 -4.94 -7.07 12.63
N SER A 235 -6.10 -7.67 12.90
CA SER A 235 -7.38 -6.97 13.10
C SER A 235 -7.82 -6.12 11.88
N GLU A 236 -7.37 -6.49 10.68
CA GLU A 236 -7.65 -5.74 9.43
C GLU A 236 -8.92 -6.23 8.71
N LEU A 237 -9.75 -7.08 9.34
CA LEU A 237 -11.03 -7.53 8.76
C LEU A 237 -12.10 -6.44 8.70
N GLY A 238 -11.83 -5.28 9.31
CA GLY A 238 -12.71 -4.13 9.35
C GLY A 238 -13.39 -3.95 10.70
N CYS A 239 -13.82 -2.72 10.98
CA CYS A 239 -14.77 -2.43 12.05
C CYS A 239 -16.18 -2.87 11.64
N SER A 240 -16.43 -4.17 11.53
CA SER A 240 -17.76 -4.65 11.87
C SER A 240 -17.92 -4.38 13.36
N ILE A 241 -18.99 -3.68 13.76
CA ILE A 241 -19.40 -3.59 15.16
C ILE A 241 -19.23 -5.00 15.74
N LYS A 242 -18.39 -5.13 16.78
CA LYS A 242 -18.38 -6.36 17.56
C LYS A 242 -19.80 -6.51 18.10
N GLN A 243 -20.66 -7.23 17.39
CA GLN A 243 -21.66 -8.01 18.07
C GLN A 243 -20.82 -9.01 18.83
N ASP A 244 -20.58 -8.72 20.10
CA ASP A 244 -20.25 -9.77 21.05
C ASP A 244 -21.36 -10.79 20.89
N THR A 245 -21.10 -11.86 20.13
CA THR A 245 -21.92 -13.05 20.13
C THR A 245 -21.70 -13.69 21.49
N ILE A 246 -22.29 -13.08 22.52
CA ILE A 246 -22.70 -13.81 23.71
C ILE A 246 -23.75 -14.77 23.17
N ILE A 247 -23.31 -15.99 22.87
CA ILE A 247 -24.21 -17.12 22.68
C ILE A 247 -24.87 -17.29 24.05
N SER A 248 -26.02 -16.65 24.22
CA SER A 248 -26.90 -16.87 25.35
C SER A 248 -27.81 -18.01 24.93
N LEU A 249 -27.60 -19.17 25.59
CA LEU A 249 -28.47 -20.32 25.42
C LEU A 249 -29.89 -19.91 25.79
N THR A 250 -30.85 -20.29 24.95
CA THR A 250 -32.26 -20.13 25.29
C THR A 250 -32.61 -21.08 26.44
N GLN A 251 -33.61 -20.73 27.25
CA GLN A 251 -34.05 -21.57 28.38
C GLN A 251 -34.44 -23.00 27.91
N GLU A 252 -34.88 -23.12 26.66
CA GLU A 252 -35.27 -24.36 26.02
C GLU A 252 -34.07 -25.28 25.72
N GLU A 253 -32.95 -24.71 25.26
CA GLU A 253 -31.69 -25.44 25.01
C GLU A 253 -31.04 -25.94 26.31
N ILE A 254 -31.13 -25.16 27.39
CA ILE A 254 -30.66 -25.56 28.74
C ILE A 254 -31.46 -26.76 29.26
N THR A 255 -32.77 -26.80 28.97
CA THR A 255 -33.67 -27.83 29.50
C THR A 255 -33.50 -29.16 28.77
N ASN A 256 -33.15 -29.13 27.48
CA ASN A 256 -33.10 -30.32 26.63
C ASN A 256 -31.73 -31.02 26.55
N LYS A 257 -30.68 -30.51 27.21
CA LYS A 257 -29.31 -31.10 27.30
C LYS A 257 -28.73 -31.60 25.96
N HIS A 258 -29.14 -31.03 24.84
CA HIS A 258 -28.51 -31.28 23.56
C HIS A 258 -27.38 -30.27 23.39
N PHE A 259 -26.15 -30.73 23.60
CA PHE A 259 -24.92 -29.97 23.32
C PHE A 259 -24.48 -30.18 21.87
#